data_AF-A0A9P1JFA8-F1
#
_entry.id   AF-A0A9P1JFA8-F1
#
_cell.length_a   1.000
_cell.length_b   1.000
_cell.length_c   1.000
_cell.angle_alpha   90.00
_cell.angle_beta   90.00
_cell.angle_gamma   90.00
#
_symmetry.space_group_name_H-M   'P 1'
#
loop_
_entity.id
_entity.type
_entity.pdbx_description
1 polymer ?
#
loop_
_entity_poly.entity_id
_entity_poly.type
_entity_poly.pdbx_seq_one_letter_code
_entity_poly.pdbx_strand_id
1 'polypeptide(L)'
;MTDIVQLRDSKNVPFYPKTHMSAVIGFNPDDINTATQLALDSKVDKKSGYTLSKNDYTDEDKQKTMQLGEQSLELKSPNGTAFLIGVNDDGTLSVMKKGEDL
;
A
#
# COMPACT_ATOMS: atom_id res chain seq x y z
N MET A 1 22.81 0.66 26.88
CA MET A 1 23.74 -0.47 27.16
C MET A 1 23.11 -1.71 26.54
N THR A 2 23.82 -2.45 25.69
CA THR A 2 23.27 -3.72 25.18
C THR A 2 23.53 -4.77 26.24
N ASP A 3 22.48 -5.39 26.77
CA ASP A 3 22.61 -6.47 27.75
C ASP A 3 23.29 -7.67 27.09
N ILE A 4 24.55 -7.90 27.42
CA ILE A 4 25.27 -9.11 26.98
C ILE A 4 24.94 -10.20 28.00
N VAL A 5 23.98 -11.05 27.65
CA VAL A 5 23.66 -12.25 28.43
C VAL A 5 24.82 -13.24 28.34
N GLN A 6 25.46 -13.54 29.46
CA GLN A 6 26.48 -14.58 29.56
C GLN A 6 25.81 -15.94 29.68
N LEU A 7 26.24 -16.89 28.86
CA LEU A 7 25.90 -18.31 29.00
C LEU A 7 27.09 -19.02 29.65
N ARG A 8 26.85 -20.14 30.32
CA ARG A 8 27.91 -20.98 30.91
C ARG A 8 27.78 -22.39 30.35
N ASP A 9 28.90 -22.99 29.98
CA ASP A 9 28.93 -24.39 29.55
C ASP A 9 28.88 -25.35 30.76
N SER A 10 28.91 -26.67 30.50
CA SER A 10 28.92 -27.70 31.55
C SER A 10 30.20 -27.68 32.42
N LYS A 11 31.24 -26.96 32.00
CA LYS A 11 32.50 -26.76 32.72
C LYS A 11 32.56 -25.37 33.37
N ASN A 12 31.45 -24.64 33.39
CA ASN A 12 31.30 -23.32 33.99
C ASN A 12 32.12 -22.21 33.30
N VAL A 13 32.54 -22.42 32.05
CA VAL A 13 33.26 -21.43 31.23
C VAL A 13 32.27 -20.38 30.70
N PRO A 14 32.51 -19.08 30.91
CA PRO A 14 31.67 -18.02 30.36
C PRO A 14 31.75 -17.99 28.82
N PHE A 15 30.59 -18.14 28.19
CA PHE A 15 30.39 -17.91 26.76
C PHE A 15 29.60 -16.63 26.58
N TYR A 16 30.15 -15.71 25.80
CA TYR A 16 29.51 -14.45 25.43
C TYR A 16 29.09 -14.58 23.96
N PRO A 17 27.80 -14.88 23.67
CA PRO A 17 27.38 -15.24 22.32
C PRO A 17 27.75 -14.17 21.28
N LYS A 18 27.55 -12.90 21.62
CA LYS A 18 27.81 -11.79 20.71
C LYS A 18 29.30 -11.67 20.34
N THR A 19 30.21 -11.77 21.30
CA THR A 19 31.65 -11.61 21.02
C THR A 19 32.25 -12.84 20.35
N HIS A 20 31.80 -14.05 20.71
CA HIS A 20 32.31 -15.28 20.10
C HIS A 20 31.76 -15.47 18.68
N MET A 21 30.50 -15.11 18.42
CA MET A 21 29.91 -15.16 17.08
C MET A 21 30.60 -14.20 16.11
N SER A 22 31.00 -13.00 16.57
CA SER A 22 31.80 -12.06 15.76
C SER A 22 33.22 -12.58 15.44
N ALA A 23 33.74 -13.56 16.18
CA ALA A 23 35.06 -14.16 15.94
C ALA A 23 35.01 -15.40 15.04
N VAL A 24 33.81 -15.88 14.66
CA VAL A 24 33.66 -17.00 13.72
C VAL A 24 34.05 -16.52 12.32
N ILE A 25 35.12 -17.10 11.78
CA ILE A 25 35.61 -16.79 10.43
C ILE A 25 34.53 -17.15 9.41
N GLY A 26 34.18 -16.19 8.55
CA GLY A 26 33.18 -16.38 7.48
C GLY A 26 31.72 -16.20 7.92
N PHE A 27 31.47 -15.81 9.17
CA PHE A 27 30.13 -15.42 9.61
C PHE A 27 29.98 -13.89 9.54
N ASN A 28 29.11 -13.41 8.65
CA ASN A 28 28.68 -12.02 8.63
C ASN A 28 27.16 -11.95 8.92
N PRO A 29 26.72 -11.32 10.03
CA PRO A 29 25.30 -11.28 10.37
C PRO A 29 24.44 -10.56 9.31
N ASP A 30 25.03 -9.70 8.49
CA ASP A 30 24.34 -9.03 7.40
C ASP A 30 23.92 -9.99 6.28
N ASP A 31 24.58 -11.15 6.14
CA ASP A 31 24.27 -12.14 5.11
C ASP A 31 22.84 -12.68 5.26
N ILE A 32 22.32 -12.76 6.50
CA ILE A 32 20.94 -13.19 6.79
C ILE A 32 19.94 -12.16 6.25
N ASN A 33 20.23 -10.87 6.46
CA ASN A 33 19.39 -9.78 5.97
C ASN A 33 19.43 -9.73 4.43
N THR A 34 20.62 -9.89 3.84
CA THR A 34 20.80 -9.94 2.39
C THR A 34 20.06 -11.12 1.77
N ALA A 35 20.18 -12.33 2.32
CA ALA A 35 19.47 -13.51 1.83
C ALA A 35 17.95 -13.37 1.92
N THR A 36 17.46 -12.77 3.01
CA THR A 36 16.02 -12.49 3.19
C THR A 36 15.53 -11.49 2.13
N GLN A 37 16.28 -10.41 1.90
CA GLN A 37 15.92 -9.41 0.89
C GLN A 37 15.92 -10.01 -0.52
N LEU A 38 16.93 -10.82 -0.88
CA LEU A 38 16.99 -11.50 -2.17
C LEU A 38 15.81 -12.45 -2.40
N ALA A 39 15.41 -13.18 -1.37
CA ALA A 39 14.24 -14.06 -1.44
C ALA A 39 12.95 -13.27 -1.70
N LEU A 40 12.74 -12.17 -0.98
CA LEU A 40 11.59 -11.28 -1.19
C LEU A 40 11.59 -10.66 -2.59
N ASP A 41 12.76 -10.20 -3.04
CA ASP A 41 12.97 -9.63 -4.38
C ASP A 41 12.66 -10.63 -5.50
N SER A 42 12.80 -11.93 -5.26
CA SER A 42 12.48 -12.99 -6.23
C SER A 42 11.00 -13.38 -6.30
N LYS A 43 10.21 -12.98 -5.30
CA LYS A 43 8.78 -13.33 -5.20
C LYS A 43 7.86 -12.33 -5.88
N VAL A 44 8.38 -11.15 -6.22
CA VAL A 44 7.63 -10.07 -6.84
C VAL A 44 8.44 -9.51 -7.99
N ASP A 45 7.84 -9.42 -9.18
CA ASP A 45 8.47 -8.78 -10.33
C ASP A 45 8.67 -7.28 -10.03
N LYS A 46 9.92 -6.84 -10.01
CA LYS A 46 10.23 -5.42 -9.78
C LYS A 46 9.88 -4.61 -11.02
N LYS A 47 8.80 -3.84 -10.95
CA LYS A 47 8.46 -2.82 -11.95
C LYS A 47 9.06 -1.47 -11.52
N SER A 48 9.79 -0.82 -12.44
CA SER A 48 10.32 0.53 -12.21
C SER A 48 9.19 1.48 -11.75
N GLY A 49 9.39 2.15 -10.62
CA GLY A 49 8.42 3.09 -10.03
C GLY A 49 7.50 2.53 -8.94
N TYR A 50 7.59 1.24 -8.61
CA TYR A 50 6.75 0.57 -7.61
C TYR A 50 7.59 0.06 -6.43
N THR A 51 7.14 0.27 -5.20
CA THR A 51 7.76 -0.24 -3.96
C THR A 51 6.81 -1.22 -3.27
N LEU A 52 7.32 -2.16 -2.47
CA LEU A 52 6.52 -3.21 -1.79
C LEU A 52 5.36 -2.71 -0.90
N SER A 53 5.31 -1.41 -0.59
CA SER A 53 4.29 -0.77 0.25
C SER A 53 3.45 0.27 -0.48
N LYS A 54 3.69 0.51 -1.78
CA LYS A 54 2.93 1.51 -2.52
C LYS A 54 1.66 0.84 -3.01
N ASN A 55 0.54 1.26 -2.42
CA ASN A 55 -0.78 0.82 -2.82
C ASN A 55 -0.97 1.08 -4.33
N ASP A 56 -1.20 0.02 -5.11
CA ASP A 56 -1.18 0.02 -6.58
C ASP A 56 -2.42 0.66 -7.22
N TYR A 57 -3.30 1.30 -6.45
CA TYR A 57 -4.42 2.06 -7.01
C TYR A 57 -3.87 3.28 -7.75
N THR A 58 -3.86 3.15 -9.08
CA THR A 58 -3.60 4.27 -9.98
C THR A 58 -4.63 5.36 -9.72
N ASP A 59 -4.25 6.63 -9.91
CA ASP A 59 -5.20 7.74 -9.79
C ASP A 59 -6.35 7.61 -10.81
N GLU A 60 -6.11 6.91 -11.92
CA GLU A 60 -7.09 6.53 -12.94
C GLU A 60 -8.16 5.57 -12.40
N ASP A 61 -7.78 4.60 -11.57
CA ASP A 61 -8.75 3.68 -10.95
C ASP A 61 -9.58 4.38 -9.86
N LYS A 62 -8.98 5.30 -9.09
CA LYS A 62 -9.74 6.18 -8.19
C LYS A 62 -10.72 7.06 -8.96
N GLN A 63 -10.31 7.57 -10.12
CA GLN A 63 -11.14 8.43 -10.97
C GLN A 63 -12.33 7.68 -11.57
N LYS A 64 -12.17 6.40 -11.91
CA LYS A 64 -13.30 5.53 -12.30
C LYS A 64 -14.27 5.27 -11.15
N THR A 65 -13.77 5.09 -9.92
CA THR A 65 -14.65 4.97 -8.74
C THR A 65 -15.41 6.27 -8.46
N MET A 66 -14.77 7.43 -8.66
CA MET A 66 -15.42 8.74 -8.55
C MET A 66 -16.47 8.97 -9.66
N GLN A 67 -16.22 8.54 -10.91
CA GLN A 67 -17.20 8.64 -12.00
C GLN A 67 -18.45 7.78 -11.78
N LEU A 68 -18.34 6.69 -11.02
CA LEU A 68 -19.49 5.87 -10.64
C LEU A 68 -20.39 6.55 -9.59
N GLY A 69 -19.89 7.56 -8.88
CA GLY A 69 -20.64 8.33 -7.88
C GLY A 69 -21.57 9.40 -8.47
N GLU A 70 -21.43 9.74 -9.75
CA GLU A 70 -22.26 10.75 -10.40
C GLU A 70 -22.83 10.21 -11.72
N GLN A 71 -23.72 9.21 -11.62
CA GLN A 71 -24.57 8.83 -12.75
C GLN A 71 -25.62 9.90 -12.98
N SER A 72 -25.20 11.02 -13.58
CA SER A 72 -26.07 12.09 -14.00
C SER A 72 -26.27 12.09 -15.52
N LEU A 73 -27.53 12.15 -15.96
CA LEU A 73 -27.90 12.28 -17.37
C LEU A 73 -28.38 13.71 -17.64
N GLU A 74 -27.84 14.35 -18.67
CA GLU A 74 -28.34 15.65 -19.15
C GLU A 74 -29.43 15.43 -20.20
N LEU A 75 -30.67 15.80 -19.89
CA LEU A 75 -31.78 15.82 -20.84
C LEU A 75 -31.99 17.25 -21.35
N LYS A 76 -31.87 17.44 -22.66
CA LYS A 76 -32.15 18.71 -23.33
C LYS A 76 -33.52 18.67 -23.98
N SER A 77 -34.39 19.61 -23.62
CA SER A 77 -35.65 19.81 -24.32
C SER A 77 -35.44 20.52 -25.66
N PRO A 78 -36.34 20.35 -26.64
CA PRO A 78 -36.26 21.04 -27.94
C PRO A 78 -36.25 22.56 -27.84
N ASN A 79 -36.76 23.13 -26.74
CA ASN A 79 -36.73 24.57 -26.47
C ASN A 79 -35.40 25.06 -25.84
N GLY A 80 -34.40 24.19 -25.73
CA GLY A 80 -33.05 24.53 -25.27
C GLY A 80 -32.84 24.47 -23.75
N THR A 81 -33.87 24.15 -22.96
CA THR A 81 -33.70 23.96 -21.51
C THR A 81 -33.00 22.61 -21.24
N ALA A 82 -32.06 22.59 -20.30
CA ALA A 82 -31.38 21.36 -19.90
C ALA A 82 -31.70 21.01 -18.44
N PHE A 83 -31.94 19.74 -18.19
CA PHE A 83 -32.13 19.17 -16.85
C PHE A 83 -31.07 18.11 -16.59
N LEU A 84 -30.52 18.12 -15.38
CA LEU A 84 -29.63 17.10 -14.86
C LEU A 84 -30.45 16.13 -14.02
N ILE A 85 -30.36 14.84 -14.32
CA ILE A 85 -31.00 13.77 -13.55
C ILE A 85 -29.92 12.94 -12.91
N GLY A 86 -29.82 12.93 -11.58
CA GLY A 86 -28.91 12.08 -10.82
C GLY A 86 -29.64 10.94 -10.11
N VAL A 87 -28.97 9.80 -9.96
CA VAL A 87 -29.41 8.74 -9.03
C VAL A 87 -28.66 8.95 -7.72
N ASN A 88 -29.39 9.09 -6.62
CA ASN A 88 -28.84 9.23 -5.28
C ASN A 88 -28.54 7.84 -4.68
N ASP A 89 -27.67 7.78 -3.67
CA ASP A 89 -27.29 6.53 -2.99
C ASP A 89 -28.47 5.81 -2.30
N ASP A 90 -29.55 6.53 -2.01
CA ASP A 90 -30.80 5.98 -1.45
C ASP A 90 -31.73 5.38 -2.53
N GLY A 91 -31.29 5.35 -3.79
CA GLY A 91 -32.03 4.84 -4.94
C GLY A 91 -33.09 5.82 -5.48
N THR A 92 -33.16 7.04 -4.94
CA THR A 92 -34.06 8.08 -5.46
C THR A 92 -33.43 8.85 -6.63
N LEU A 93 -34.28 9.56 -7.39
CA LEU A 93 -33.83 10.43 -8.47
C LEU A 93 -33.86 11.89 -8.03
N SER A 94 -32.76 12.61 -8.24
CA SER A 94 -32.69 14.07 -8.14
C SER A 94 -32.77 14.69 -9.53
N VAL A 95 -33.58 15.74 -9.69
CA VAL A 95 -33.73 16.47 -10.96
C VAL A 95 -33.49 17.95 -10.71
N MET A 96 -32.53 18.53 -11.43
CA MET A 96 -32.19 19.95 -11.34
C MET A 96 -32.18 20.59 -12.72
N LYS A 97 -32.70 21.81 -12.85
CA LYS A 97 -32.56 22.58 -14.09
C LYS A 97 -31.14 23.16 -14.15
N LYS A 98 -30.42 22.89 -15.24
CA LYS A 98 -29.05 23.33 -15.43
C LYS A 98 -28.99 24.86 -15.48
N GLY A 99 -28.25 25.46 -14.55
CA GLY A 99 -28.08 26.92 -14.45
C GLY A 99 -29.07 27.63 -13.51
N GLU A 100 -29.86 26.87 -12.75
CA GLU A 100 -30.59 27.40 -11.59
C GLU A 100 -29.83 26.89 -10.34
N ASP A 101 -28.97 27.75 -9.77
CA ASP A 101 -28.35 27.48 -8.46
C ASP A 101 -29.45 27.51 -7.39
N LEU A 102 -29.29 26.67 -6.36
CA LEU A 102 -30.16 26.59 -5.17
C LEU A 102 -30.43 27.95 -4.52
#